data_AF-A0A1G3H8P6-F1
#
_entry.id   AF-A0A1G3H8P6-F1
#
_cell.length_a   1.000
_cell.length_b   1.000
_cell.length_c   1.000
_cell.angle_alpha   90.00
_cell.angle_beta   90.00
_cell.angle_gamma   90.00
#
_symmetry.space_group_name_H-M   'P 1'
#
loop_
_entity.id
_entity.type
_entity.pdbx_description
1 polymer ?
#
loop_
_entity_poly.entity_id
_entity_poly.type
_entity_poly.pdbx_seq_one_letter_code
_entity_poly.pdbx_strand_id
1 'polypeptide(L)'
;MRYPNLNVFAAWFFILQTLAMDSLAAIGHGVLEMLGASTPEGAAPGSIVGALLLFGVVFMVQYFRGSLPPQGKPEGSGYVLGHRLMLAGNVLAALLFVFLLFAAGIGDHNAHVILEKFSIASGYIAIACWAIGFSLIYQSALPQEKH
;
A
#
# COMPACT_ATOMS: atom_id res chain seq x y z
N MET A 1 2.73 20.09 -1.58
CA MET A 1 2.12 18.92 -2.27
C MET A 1 0.60 19.11 -2.26
N ARG A 2 -0.13 18.79 -3.34
CA ARG A 2 -1.55 19.16 -3.46
C ARG A 2 -2.50 18.35 -2.54
N TYR A 3 -2.19 17.08 -2.28
CA TYR A 3 -3.06 16.17 -1.49
C TYR A 3 -2.25 15.27 -0.52
N PRO A 4 -1.68 15.82 0.58
CA PRO A 4 -0.84 15.05 1.50
C PRO A 4 -1.60 13.95 2.25
N ASN A 5 -2.85 14.21 2.66
CA ASN A 5 -3.67 13.23 3.38
C ASN A 5 -4.03 12.01 2.52
N LEU A 6 -4.27 12.21 1.22
CA LEU A 6 -4.52 11.11 0.29
C LEU A 6 -3.26 10.27 0.08
N ASN A 7 -2.10 10.92 0.03
CA ASN A 7 -0.81 10.24 -0.12
C ASN A 7 -0.49 9.37 1.12
N VAL A 8 -0.76 9.88 2.33
CA VAL A 8 -0.59 9.10 3.57
C VAL A 8 -1.62 7.97 3.66
N PHE A 9 -2.87 8.22 3.28
CA PHE A 9 -3.90 7.19 3.20
C PHE A 9 -3.50 6.04 2.28
N ALA A 10 -3.06 6.36 1.05
CA ALA A 10 -2.60 5.38 0.09
C ALA A 10 -1.42 4.57 0.65
N ALA A 11 -0.50 5.21 1.37
CA ALA A 11 0.62 4.51 2.00
C ALA A 11 0.15 3.51 3.06
N TRP A 12 -0.75 3.89 3.97
CA TRP A 12 -1.29 2.95 4.95
C TRP A 12 -2.03 1.78 4.33
N PHE A 13 -2.82 2.05 3.29
CA PHE A 13 -3.49 1.01 2.53
C PHE A 13 -2.45 0.06 1.88
N PHE A 14 -1.50 0.60 1.12
CA PHE A 14 -0.55 -0.23 0.38
C PHE A 14 0.47 -0.93 1.26
N ILE A 15 0.92 -0.34 2.37
CA ILE A 15 1.79 -1.02 3.34
C ILE A 15 1.11 -2.28 3.87
N LEU A 16 -0.13 -2.16 4.35
CA LEU A 16 -0.87 -3.29 4.88
C LEU A 16 -1.22 -4.30 3.80
N GLN A 17 -1.62 -3.84 2.61
CA GLN A 17 -1.89 -4.69 1.46
C GLN A 17 -0.67 -5.50 1.03
N THR A 18 0.52 -4.88 0.99
CA THR A 18 1.77 -5.54 0.61
C THR A 18 2.25 -6.52 1.68
N LEU A 19 2.11 -6.20 2.97
CA LEU A 19 2.58 -7.05 4.07
C LEU A 19 1.65 -8.22 4.40
N ALA A 20 0.33 -8.03 4.28
CA ALA A 20 -0.69 -8.99 4.67
C ALA A 20 -1.47 -9.57 3.49
N MET A 21 -0.89 -9.52 2.29
CA MET A 21 -1.57 -9.84 1.03
C MET A 21 -2.31 -11.19 1.07
N ASP A 22 -1.62 -12.26 1.44
CA ASP A 22 -2.19 -13.62 1.45
C ASP A 22 -3.30 -13.75 2.49
N SER A 23 -3.13 -13.11 3.65
CA SER A 23 -4.15 -13.08 4.69
C SER A 23 -5.40 -12.32 4.24
N LEU A 24 -5.23 -11.20 3.52
CA LEU A 24 -6.34 -10.42 3.00
C LEU A 24 -7.08 -11.18 1.90
N ALA A 25 -6.37 -11.87 1.01
CA ALA A 25 -6.97 -12.73 0.00
C ALA A 25 -7.80 -13.85 0.65
N ALA A 26 -7.26 -14.52 1.67
CA ALA A 26 -7.98 -15.56 2.42
C ALA A 26 -9.24 -15.01 3.12
N ILE A 27 -9.16 -13.84 3.75
CA ILE A 27 -10.34 -13.16 4.33
C ILE A 27 -11.39 -12.87 3.25
N GLY A 28 -10.95 -12.39 2.09
CA GLY A 28 -11.84 -12.10 0.97
C GLY A 28 -12.51 -13.34 0.40
N HIS A 29 -11.79 -14.46 0.27
CA HIS A 29 -12.35 -15.76 -0.10
C HIS A 29 -13.38 -16.23 0.92
N GLY A 30 -13.06 -16.18 2.22
CA GLY A 30 -14.01 -16.56 3.27
C GLY A 30 -15.30 -15.74 3.23
N VAL A 31 -15.21 -14.43 2.98
CA VAL A 31 -16.41 -13.59 2.81
C VAL A 31 -17.22 -13.98 1.57
N LEU A 32 -16.57 -14.25 0.45
CA LEU A 32 -17.26 -14.68 -0.77
C LEU A 32 -17.95 -16.04 -0.61
N GLU A 33 -17.29 -16.99 0.07
CA GLU A 33 -17.87 -18.29 0.39
C GLU A 33 -19.09 -18.16 1.30
N MET A 34 -19.04 -17.30 2.32
CA MET A 34 -20.19 -17.01 3.19
C MET A 34 -21.38 -16.41 2.42
N LEU A 35 -21.11 -15.72 1.30
CA LEU A 35 -22.14 -15.17 0.40
C LEU A 35 -22.58 -16.16 -0.70
N GLY A 36 -22.06 -17.40 -0.68
CA GLY A 36 -22.42 -18.47 -1.62
C GLY A 36 -21.70 -18.41 -2.96
N ALA A 37 -20.64 -17.60 -3.09
CA ALA A 37 -19.81 -17.58 -4.29
C ALA A 37 -18.69 -18.62 -4.18
N SER A 38 -18.65 -19.59 -5.10
CA SER A 38 -17.52 -20.52 -5.18
C SER A 38 -16.35 -19.84 -5.90
N THR A 39 -15.33 -19.42 -5.15
CA THR A 39 -14.10 -18.89 -5.72
C THR A 39 -12.95 -19.86 -5.50
N PRO A 40 -12.17 -20.21 -6.55
CA PRO A 40 -10.96 -21.00 -6.36
C PRO A 40 -9.98 -20.28 -5.42
N GLU A 41 -9.29 -21.05 -4.58
CA GLU A 41 -8.18 -20.52 -3.77
C GLU A 41 -7.16 -19.84 -4.69
N GLY A 42 -6.68 -18.66 -4.27
CA GLY A 42 -5.76 -17.83 -5.06
C GLY A 42 -6.39 -17.05 -6.23
N ALA A 43 -7.70 -17.17 -6.47
CA ALA A 43 -8.36 -16.40 -7.53
C ALA A 43 -8.46 -14.91 -7.18
N ALA A 44 -8.28 -14.05 -8.19
CA ALA A 44 -8.35 -12.59 -8.09
C ALA A 44 -9.57 -12.02 -7.33
N PRO A 45 -10.79 -12.60 -7.42
CA PRO A 45 -11.95 -12.08 -6.68
C PRO A 45 -11.75 -12.00 -5.16
N GLY A 46 -11.10 -12.99 -4.53
CA GLY A 46 -10.82 -12.95 -3.09
C GLY A 46 -9.85 -11.84 -2.73
N SER A 47 -8.76 -11.69 -3.49
CA SER A 47 -7.80 -10.61 -3.32
C SER A 47 -8.44 -9.22 -3.47
N ILE A 48 -9.38 -9.06 -4.39
CA ILE A 48 -10.14 -7.81 -4.58
C ILE A 48 -11.03 -7.53 -3.35
N VAL A 49 -11.80 -8.53 -2.89
CA VAL A 49 -12.67 -8.36 -1.72
C VAL A 49 -11.85 -8.05 -0.46
N GLY A 50 -10.74 -8.77 -0.24
CA GLY A 50 -9.81 -8.49 0.85
C GLY A 50 -9.26 -7.07 0.82
N ALA A 51 -8.84 -6.60 -0.36
CA ALA A 51 -8.36 -5.23 -0.55
C ALA A 51 -9.46 -4.19 -0.29
N LEU A 52 -10.71 -4.45 -0.71
CA LEU A 52 -11.85 -3.56 -0.44
C LEU A 52 -12.16 -3.47 1.06
N LEU A 53 -12.10 -4.60 1.78
CA LEU A 53 -12.27 -4.63 3.22
C LEU A 53 -11.16 -3.84 3.93
N LEU A 54 -9.91 -4.04 3.54
CA LEU A 54 -8.79 -3.27 4.07
C LEU A 54 -8.96 -1.77 3.79
N PHE A 55 -9.33 -1.41 2.56
CA PHE A 55 -9.60 -0.01 2.20
C PHE A 55 -10.65 0.60 3.13
N GLY A 56 -11.75 -0.12 3.37
CA GLY A 56 -12.79 0.28 4.32
C GLY A 56 -12.26 0.48 5.74
N VAL A 57 -11.40 -0.41 6.23
CA VAL A 57 -10.77 -0.28 7.56
C VAL A 57 -9.87 0.95 7.64
N VAL A 58 -8.96 1.14 6.67
CA VAL A 58 -8.08 2.32 6.65
C VAL A 58 -8.91 3.61 6.55
N PHE A 59 -9.99 3.59 5.77
CA PHE A 59 -10.91 4.72 5.64
C PHE A 59 -11.62 5.02 6.95
N MET A 60 -12.16 4.01 7.65
CA MET A 60 -12.78 4.21 8.95
C MET A 60 -11.79 4.78 9.97
N VAL A 61 -10.56 4.25 10.02
CA VAL A 61 -9.52 4.77 10.93
C VAL A 61 -9.21 6.24 10.61
N GLN A 62 -9.07 6.59 9.32
CA GLN A 62 -8.86 7.99 8.92
C GLN A 62 -10.06 8.87 9.27
N TYR A 63 -11.28 8.41 9.02
CA TYR A 63 -12.52 9.14 9.29
C TYR A 63 -12.67 9.47 10.78
N PHE A 64 -12.49 8.47 11.65
CA PHE A 64 -12.62 8.68 13.11
C PHE A 64 -11.45 9.46 13.73
N ARG A 65 -10.23 9.35 13.18
CA ARG A 65 -9.07 10.11 13.67
C ARG A 65 -8.91 11.48 13.03
N GLY A 66 -9.64 11.77 11.96
CA GLY A 66 -9.46 12.92 11.07
C GLY A 66 -8.23 12.82 10.15
N SER A 67 -7.15 12.14 10.55
CA SER A 67 -5.98 11.90 9.70
C SER A 67 -5.17 10.69 10.18
N LEU A 68 -4.33 10.18 9.27
CA LEU A 68 -3.41 9.08 9.55
C LEU A 68 -2.00 9.65 9.78
N PRO A 69 -1.23 9.08 10.73
CA PRO A 69 0.15 9.50 10.96
C PRO A 69 1.08 8.99 9.85
N PRO A 70 2.21 9.65 9.55
CA PRO A 70 2.67 10.92 10.08
C PRO A 70 2.03 12.10 9.35
N GLN A 71 1.72 13.18 10.08
CA GLN A 71 1.12 14.40 9.50
C GLN A 71 2.18 15.39 8.98
N GLY A 72 3.36 15.45 9.61
CA GLY A 72 4.45 16.37 9.26
C GLY A 72 4.08 17.86 9.40
N LYS A 73 5.06 18.75 9.23
CA LYS A 73 4.80 20.20 9.06
C LYS A 73 5.26 20.62 7.67
N PRO A 74 4.42 21.31 6.87
CA PRO A 74 4.79 21.72 5.52
C PRO A 74 6.08 22.55 5.42
N GLU A 75 6.37 23.33 6.46
CA GLU A 75 7.57 24.17 6.58
C GLU A 75 8.80 23.41 7.10
N GLY A 76 8.61 22.20 7.63
CA GLY A 76 9.67 21.41 8.23
C GLY A 76 10.62 20.81 7.19
N SER A 77 11.89 20.69 7.57
CA SER A 77 12.89 20.02 6.75
C SER A 77 12.45 18.59 6.44
N GLY A 78 12.58 18.19 5.17
CA GLY A 78 12.21 16.84 4.72
C GLY A 78 10.73 16.62 4.39
N TYR A 79 9.81 17.54 4.68
CA TYR A 79 8.37 17.34 4.40
C TYR A 79 8.09 17.02 2.92
N VAL A 80 8.60 17.86 2.01
CA VAL A 80 8.38 17.72 0.57
C VAL A 80 9.04 16.44 0.03
N LEU A 81 10.28 16.17 0.45
CA LEU A 81 11.02 14.98 0.01
C LEU A 81 10.36 13.69 0.53
N GLY A 82 9.97 13.67 1.81
CA GLY A 82 9.30 12.53 2.43
C GLY A 82 7.99 12.18 1.75
N HIS A 83 7.18 13.18 1.42
CA HIS A 83 5.96 12.98 0.65
C HIS A 83 6.22 12.50 -0.79
N ARG A 84 7.29 12.97 -1.45
CA ARG A 84 7.68 12.48 -2.79
C ARG A 84 8.12 11.01 -2.75
N LEU A 85 8.90 10.62 -1.75
CA LEU A 85 9.30 9.22 -1.55
C LEU A 85 8.10 8.32 -1.25
N MET A 86 7.22 8.76 -0.35
CA MET A 86 5.98 8.03 -0.06
C MET A 86 5.11 7.86 -1.31
N LEU A 87 5.00 8.90 -2.16
CA LEU A 87 4.27 8.79 -3.42
C LEU A 87 4.95 7.79 -4.37
N ALA A 88 6.27 7.79 -4.46
CA ALA A 88 6.99 6.81 -5.26
C ALA A 88 6.70 5.37 -4.78
N GLY A 89 6.73 5.14 -3.46
CA GLY A 89 6.34 3.86 -2.87
C GLY A 89 4.89 3.46 -3.20
N ASN A 90 3.95 4.40 -3.10
CA ASN A 90 2.54 4.17 -3.45
C ASN A 90 2.37 3.79 -4.92
N VAL A 91 3.06 4.46 -5.83
CA VAL A 91 3.00 4.14 -7.27
C VAL A 91 3.56 2.75 -7.53
N LEU A 92 4.72 2.40 -6.94
CA LEU A 92 5.31 1.07 -7.09
C LEU A 92 4.39 -0.02 -6.54
N ALA A 93 3.81 0.19 -5.37
CA ALA A 93 2.89 -0.77 -4.76
C ALA A 93 1.57 -0.90 -5.53
N ALA A 94 1.05 0.20 -6.09
CA ALA A 94 -0.13 0.15 -6.94
C ALA A 94 0.13 -0.67 -8.21
N LEU A 95 1.29 -0.47 -8.86
CA LEU A 95 1.70 -1.25 -10.02
C LEU A 95 1.86 -2.73 -9.67
N LEU A 96 2.47 -3.03 -8.53
CA LEU A 96 2.61 -4.41 -8.02
C LEU A 96 1.24 -5.05 -7.73
N PHE A 97 0.34 -4.32 -7.07
CA PHE A 97 -1.00 -4.80 -6.76
C PHE A 97 -1.79 -5.13 -8.03
N VAL A 98 -1.77 -4.23 -9.02
CA VAL A 98 -2.39 -4.48 -10.33
C VAL A 98 -1.76 -5.70 -10.99
N PHE A 99 -0.43 -5.77 -11.02
CA PHE A 99 0.27 -6.92 -11.60
C PHE A 99 -0.19 -8.25 -10.99
N LEU A 100 -0.26 -8.33 -9.67
CA LEU A 100 -0.64 -9.56 -8.95
C LEU A 100 -2.08 -10.00 -9.24
N LEU A 101 -3.00 -9.06 -9.46
CA LEU A 101 -4.37 -9.38 -9.88
C LEU A 101 -4.42 -10.05 -11.26
N PHE A 102 -3.51 -9.70 -12.16
CA PHE A 102 -3.46 -10.23 -13.53
C PHE A 102 -2.43 -11.35 -13.71
N ALA A 103 -1.58 -11.61 -12.72
CA ALA A 103 -0.50 -12.59 -12.80
C ALA A 103 -1.04 -13.98 -13.16
N ALA A 104 -2.18 -14.40 -12.62
CA ALA A 104 -2.81 -15.68 -12.94
C ALA A 104 -3.20 -15.85 -14.42
N GLY A 105 -3.26 -14.76 -15.20
CA GLY A 105 -3.52 -14.80 -16.64
C GLY A 105 -2.28 -15.00 -17.52
N ILE A 106 -1.08 -15.09 -16.93
CA ILE A 106 0.17 -15.24 -17.68
C ILE A 106 0.45 -16.73 -17.91
N GLY A 107 0.29 -17.21 -19.14
CA GLY A 107 0.49 -18.63 -19.44
C GLY A 107 1.96 -19.08 -19.51
N ASP A 108 2.91 -18.14 -19.62
CA ASP A 108 4.34 -18.44 -19.78
C ASP A 108 5.07 -18.52 -18.43
N HIS A 109 5.69 -19.68 -18.16
CA HIS A 109 6.40 -19.95 -16.92
C HIS A 109 7.62 -19.05 -16.72
N ASN A 110 8.38 -18.76 -17.79
CA ASN A 110 9.57 -17.91 -17.71
C ASN A 110 9.20 -16.45 -17.42
N ALA A 111 8.15 -15.94 -18.07
CA ALA A 111 7.58 -14.64 -17.75
C ALA A 111 7.15 -14.57 -16.28
N HIS A 112 6.47 -15.61 -15.77
CA HIS A 112 6.07 -15.70 -14.36
C HIS A 112 7.25 -15.54 -13.39
N VAL A 113 8.34 -16.30 -13.59
CA VAL A 113 9.51 -16.27 -12.69
C VAL A 113 10.23 -14.91 -12.71
N ILE A 114 10.39 -14.31 -13.90
CA ILE A 114 11.02 -12.99 -14.02
C ILE A 114 10.17 -11.93 -13.33
N LEU A 115 8.86 -11.99 -13.55
CA LEU A 115 7.92 -11.04 -12.98
C LEU A 115 7.77 -11.21 -11.47
N GLU A 116 7.84 -12.42 -10.94
CA GLU A 116 7.87 -12.69 -9.50
C GLU A 116 9.09 -12.04 -8.84
N LYS A 117 10.29 -12.24 -9.40
CA LYS A 117 11.52 -11.61 -8.88
C LYS A 117 11.45 -10.08 -8.95
N PHE A 118 10.95 -9.54 -10.05
CA PHE A 118 10.74 -8.10 -10.20
C PHE A 118 9.72 -7.56 -9.19
N SER A 119 8.67 -8.33 -8.93
CA SER A 119 7.62 -8.01 -7.96
C SER A 119 8.16 -7.95 -6.54
N ILE A 120 8.96 -8.93 -6.13
CA ILE A 120 9.62 -8.97 -4.82
C ILE A 120 10.55 -7.76 -4.64
N ALA A 121 11.43 -7.50 -5.63
CA ALA A 121 12.33 -6.36 -5.58
C ALA A 121 11.57 -5.02 -5.50
N SER A 122 10.50 -4.88 -6.29
CA SER A 122 9.65 -3.69 -6.28
C SER A 122 8.94 -3.50 -4.93
N GLY A 123 8.49 -4.59 -4.30
CA GLY A 123 7.92 -4.56 -2.96
C GLY A 123 8.90 -4.03 -1.91
N TYR A 124 10.15 -4.52 -1.92
CA TYR A 124 11.20 -4.01 -1.01
C TYR A 124 11.52 -2.54 -1.25
N ILE A 125 11.56 -2.09 -2.52
CA ILE A 125 11.78 -0.68 -2.85
C ILE A 125 10.61 0.18 -2.35
N ALA A 126 9.37 -0.28 -2.53
CA ALA A 126 8.19 0.42 -2.02
C ALA A 126 8.25 0.57 -0.48
N ILE A 127 8.62 -0.51 0.23
CA ILE A 127 8.82 -0.48 1.69
C ILE A 127 9.92 0.50 2.08
N ALA A 128 11.06 0.51 1.39
CA ALA A 128 12.13 1.47 1.66
C ALA A 128 11.67 2.92 1.44
N CYS A 129 10.95 3.18 0.35
CA CYS A 129 10.36 4.48 0.05
C CYS A 129 9.39 4.94 1.15
N TRP A 130 8.55 4.05 1.67
CA TRP A 130 7.65 4.36 2.78
C TRP A 130 8.41 4.58 4.09
N ALA A 131 9.35 3.73 4.46
CA ALA A 131 10.11 3.85 5.70
C ALA A 131 10.88 5.17 5.76
N ILE A 132 11.60 5.51 4.68
CA ILE A 132 12.34 6.77 4.57
C ILE A 132 11.35 7.94 4.49
N GLY A 133 10.29 7.81 3.68
CA GLY A 133 9.27 8.85 3.50
C GLY A 133 8.58 9.22 4.82
N PHE A 134 8.13 8.23 5.58
CA PHE A 134 7.52 8.41 6.90
C PHE A 134 8.51 9.04 7.88
N SER A 135 9.76 8.61 7.87
CA SER A 135 10.80 9.17 8.76
C SER A 135 11.03 10.65 8.48
N LEU A 136 11.13 11.05 7.21
CA LEU A 136 11.31 12.46 6.83
C LEU A 136 10.08 13.31 7.17
N ILE A 137 8.87 12.78 6.95
CA ILE A 137 7.63 13.49 7.32
C ILE A 137 7.54 13.62 8.85
N TYR A 138 7.89 12.58 9.60
CA TYR A 138 7.95 12.64 11.06
C TYR A 138 8.97 13.67 11.55
N GLN A 139 10.20 13.65 11.01
CA GLN A 139 11.25 14.62 11.35
C GLN A 139 10.83 16.06 11.04
N SER A 140 10.07 16.28 9.96
CA SER A 140 9.55 17.61 9.63
C SER A 140 8.63 18.19 10.72
N ALA A 141 8.02 17.36 11.56
CA ALA A 141 7.15 17.82 12.65
C ALA A 141 7.93 18.24 13.91
N LEU A 142 9.17 17.75 14.08
CA LEU A 142 10.00 18.01 15.25
C LEU A 142 10.48 19.48 15.29
N PRO A 143 10.78 20.03 16.49
CA PRO A 143 11.43 21.34 16.61
C PRO A 143 12.71 21.38 15.77
N GLN A 144 12.83 22.36 14.90
CA GLN A 144 14.02 22.56 14.07
C GLN A 144 14.93 23.58 14.77
N GLU A 145 16.23 23.31 14.84
CA GLU A 145 17.20 24.31 15.27
C GLU A 145 17.26 25.43 14.22
N LYS A 146 17.15 26.68 14.68
CA LYS A 146 17.34 27.84 13.82
C LYS A 146 18.83 27.97 13.53
N HIS A 147 19.26 27.52 12.35
CA HIS A 147 20.57 27.86 11.80
C HIS A 147 20.52 29.19 11.06
#